data_AF-A0A8J5T069-F1
#
_entry.id   AF-A0A8J5T069-F1
#
_cell.length_a   1.000
_cell.length_b   1.000
_cell.length_c   1.000
_cell.angle_alpha   90.00
_cell.angle_beta   90.00
_cell.angle_gamma   90.00
#
_symmetry.space_group_name_H-M   'P 1'
#
loop_
_entity.id
_entity.type
_entity.pdbx_description
1 polymer ?
#
loop_
_entity_poly.entity_id
_entity_poly.type
_entity_poly.pdbx_seq_one_letter_code
_entity_poly.pdbx_strand_id
1 'polypeptide(L)'
;MHVEQLEEALKECSPEGTPFFGGDRVGYVDVALGGYLAWFKAVDEVAGTDLLDAAKFPRLAAWAESFAAVDAVRDATPAVA
;
A
#
# COMPACT_ATOMS: atom_id res chain seq x y z
N MET A 1 -7.08 7.36 9.49
CA MET A 1 -5.78 7.23 8.79
C MET A 1 -5.60 8.48 7.95
N HIS A 2 -4.52 9.23 8.09
CA HIS A 2 -4.23 10.37 7.22
C HIS A 2 -3.38 9.90 6.05
N VAL A 3 -4.02 9.58 4.92
CA VAL A 3 -3.35 9.02 3.73
C VAL A 3 -2.27 9.97 3.19
N GLU A 4 -2.52 11.28 3.24
CA GLU A 4 -1.56 12.33 2.88
C GLU A 4 -0.22 12.20 3.63
N GLN A 5 -0.26 11.89 4.94
CA GLN A 5 0.96 11.74 5.74
C GLN A 5 1.75 10.49 5.34
N LEU A 6 1.07 9.42 4.92
CA LEU A 6 1.72 8.20 4.44
C LEU A 6 2.37 8.42 3.07
N GLU A 7 1.74 9.19 2.19
CA GLU A 7 2.29 9.54 0.88
C GLU A 7 3.57 10.38 1.04
N GLU A 8 3.55 11.39 1.91
CA GLU A 8 4.75 12.18 2.22
C GLU A 8 5.84 11.35 2.92
N ALA A 9 5.48 10.51 3.90
CA ALA A 9 6.45 9.62 4.52
C ALA A 9 7.09 8.66 3.52
N LEU A 10 6.31 8.13 2.56
CA LEU A 10 6.82 7.25 1.51
C LEU A 10 7.77 8.02 0.57
N LYS A 11 7.49 9.29 0.26
CA LYS A 11 8.41 10.21 -0.46
C LYS A 11 9.74 10.39 0.24
N GLU A 12 9.72 10.62 1.55
CA GLU A 12 10.93 10.89 2.34
C GLU A 12 11.77 9.63 2.63
N CYS A 13 11.12 8.51 2.94
CA CYS A 13 11.80 7.30 3.40
C CYS A 13 12.35 6.45 2.26
N SER A 14 11.81 6.58 1.04
CA SER A 14 12.09 5.68 -0.07
C SER A 14 12.82 6.45 -1.17
N PRO A 15 14.06 6.05 -1.53
CA PRO A 15 14.78 6.64 -2.65
C PRO A 15 13.93 6.70 -3.94
N GLU A 16 14.27 7.61 -4.85
CA GLU A 16 13.58 7.67 -6.14
C GLU A 16 13.69 6.32 -6.87
N GLY A 17 12.56 5.80 -7.35
CA GLY A 17 12.49 4.52 -8.06
C GLY A 17 12.28 3.29 -7.18
N THR A 18 12.28 3.41 -5.84
CA THR A 18 12.05 2.26 -4.96
C THR A 18 10.58 2.13 -4.53
N PRO A 19 9.99 0.92 -4.52
CA PRO A 19 8.55 0.75 -4.34
C PRO A 19 8.07 0.68 -2.89
N PHE A 20 8.96 0.53 -1.91
CA PHE A 20 8.59 0.25 -0.51
C PHE A 20 9.10 1.32 0.46
N PHE A 21 8.46 1.42 1.63
CA PHE A 21 8.99 2.22 2.75
C PHE A 21 10.36 1.71 3.23
N GLY A 22 10.63 0.41 3.05
CA GLY A 22 11.96 -0.18 3.23
C GLY A 22 12.95 0.06 2.07
N GLY A 23 12.60 0.90 1.10
CA GLY A 23 13.37 1.14 -0.13
C GLY A 23 13.15 0.02 -1.15
N ASP A 24 14.21 -0.69 -1.52
CA ASP A 24 14.18 -1.75 -2.54
C ASP A 24 13.49 -3.04 -2.07
N ARG A 25 13.27 -3.17 -0.76
CA ARG A 25 12.72 -4.39 -0.15
C ARG A 25 11.63 -4.03 0.84
N VAL A 26 10.69 -4.94 1.03
CA VAL A 26 9.65 -4.86 2.06
C VAL A 26 10.30 -4.65 3.44
N GLY A 27 9.94 -3.54 4.08
CA GLY A 27 10.34 -3.18 5.44
C GLY A 27 9.19 -3.34 6.44
N TYR A 28 9.43 -2.88 7.67
CA TYR A 28 8.45 -3.00 8.77
C TYR A 28 7.14 -2.26 8.47
N VAL A 29 7.23 -1.02 8.00
CA VAL A 29 6.04 -0.19 7.70
C VAL A 29 5.23 -0.80 6.56
N ASP A 30 5.90 -1.38 5.56
CA ASP A 30 5.23 -2.08 4.46
C ASP A 30 4.37 -3.24 4.97
N VAL A 31 4.91 -4.06 5.89
CA VAL A 31 4.16 -5.18 6.49
C VAL A 31 3.00 -4.67 7.34
N ALA A 32 3.24 -3.65 8.18
CA ALA A 32 2.23 -3.09 9.06
C ALA A 32 1.06 -2.45 8.29
N LEU A 33 1.36 -1.68 7.24
CA LEU A 33 0.35 -1.03 6.40
C LEU A 33 -0.31 -2.04 5.44
N GLY A 34 0.49 -2.95 4.87
CA GLY A 34 0.05 -3.96 3.91
C GLY A 34 -1.03 -4.89 4.43
N GLY A 35 -1.02 -5.20 5.74
CA GLY A 35 -2.08 -5.96 6.39
C GLY A 35 -3.47 -5.32 6.33
N TYR A 36 -3.56 -4.02 6.04
CA TYR A 36 -4.82 -3.29 5.89
C TYR A 36 -5.33 -3.20 4.46
N LEU A 37 -4.59 -3.67 3.44
CA LEU A 37 -5.00 -3.52 2.03
C LEU A 37 -6.36 -4.16 1.72
N ALA A 38 -6.65 -5.35 2.28
CA ALA A 38 -7.96 -5.98 2.14
C ALA A 38 -9.08 -5.15 2.78
N TRP A 39 -8.79 -4.53 3.92
CA TRP A 39 -9.72 -3.64 4.60
C TRP A 39 -9.98 -2.35 3.80
N PHE A 40 -8.96 -1.77 3.18
CA PHE A 40 -9.14 -0.58 2.33
C PHE A 40 -10.06 -0.89 1.15
N LYS A 41 -9.87 -2.02 0.46
CA LYS A 41 -10.77 -2.47 -0.61
C LYS A 41 -12.22 -2.60 -0.15
N ALA A 42 -12.45 -3.17 1.04
CA ALA A 42 -13.78 -3.30 1.59
C ALA A 42 -14.41 -1.93 1.92
N VAL A 43 -13.63 -0.99 2.45
CA VAL A 43 -14.10 0.38 2.69
C VAL A 43 -14.43 1.09 1.37
N ASP A 44 -13.57 0.96 0.36
CA ASP A 44 -13.79 1.56 -0.96
C ASP A 44 -15.09 1.04 -1.61
N GLU A 45 -15.36 -0.26 -1.51
CA GLU A 45 -16.61 -0.85 -2.00
C GLU A 45 -17.84 -0.37 -1.23
N VAL A 46 -17.78 -0.37 0.10
CA VAL A 46 -18.94 -0.02 0.96
C VAL A 46 -19.23 1.47 0.95
N ALA A 47 -18.21 2.32 0.94
CA ALA A 47 -18.32 3.76 1.05
C ALA A 47 -18.26 4.49 -0.31
N GLY A 48 -17.97 3.77 -1.40
CA GLY A 48 -17.77 4.37 -2.73
C GLY A 48 -16.57 5.32 -2.76
N THR A 49 -15.51 4.99 -2.02
CA THR A 49 -14.28 5.76 -1.94
C THR A 49 -13.17 5.17 -2.81
N ASP A 50 -12.08 5.91 -2.92
CA ASP A 50 -10.80 5.41 -3.41
C ASP A 50 -9.73 5.91 -2.43
N LEU A 51 -9.45 5.12 -1.40
CA LEU A 51 -8.55 5.51 -0.31
C LEU A 51 -7.11 5.74 -0.78
N LEU A 52 -6.67 4.98 -1.77
CA LEU A 52 -5.32 5.07 -2.36
C LEU A 52 -5.40 5.60 -3.81
N ASP A 53 -6.24 6.61 -4.02
CA ASP A 53 -6.45 7.28 -5.31
C ASP A 53 -5.13 7.66 -5.97
N ALA A 54 -4.82 7.04 -7.10
CA ALA A 54 -3.55 7.23 -7.81
C ALA A 54 -3.34 8.67 -8.31
N ALA A 55 -4.41 9.47 -8.48
CA ALA A 55 -4.29 10.88 -8.85
C ALA A 55 -3.87 11.76 -7.66
N LYS A 56 -4.20 11.35 -6.43
CA LYS A 56 -3.83 12.07 -5.20
C LYS A 56 -2.59 11.51 -4.52
N PHE A 57 -2.44 10.19 -4.53
CA PHE A 57 -1.45 9.43 -3.78
C PHE A 57 -0.71 8.44 -4.72
N PRO A 58 0.01 8.96 -5.73
CA PRO A 58 0.62 8.12 -6.77
C PRO A 58 1.65 7.14 -6.21
N ARG A 59 2.44 7.50 -5.17
CA ARG A 59 3.41 6.56 -4.60
C ARG A 59 2.72 5.47 -3.79
N LEU A 60 1.70 5.80 -3.00
CA LEU A 60 0.94 4.81 -2.24
C LEU A 60 0.15 3.85 -3.13
N ALA A 61 -0.43 4.34 -4.23
CA ALA A 61 -1.10 3.49 -5.21
C ALA A 61 -0.12 2.47 -5.81
N ALA A 62 1.06 2.93 -6.26
CA ALA A 62 2.11 2.07 -6.80
C ALA A 62 2.68 1.10 -5.74
N TRP A 63 2.83 1.57 -4.50
CA TRP A 63 3.24 0.76 -3.36
C TRP A 63 2.24 -0.38 -3.10
N ALA A 64 0.94 -0.11 -3.12
CA ALA A 64 -0.09 -1.11 -2.87
C ALA A 64 -0.06 -2.24 -3.91
N GLU A 65 0.10 -1.91 -5.19
CA GLU A 65 0.27 -2.91 -6.25
C GLU A 65 1.57 -3.70 -6.07
N SER A 66 2.68 -3.01 -5.80
CA SER A 66 3.99 -3.64 -5.61
C SER A 66 3.99 -4.60 -4.41
N PHE A 67 3.35 -4.20 -3.31
CA PHE A 67 3.26 -5.01 -2.09
C PHE A 67 2.36 -6.24 -2.30
N ALA A 68 1.21 -6.07 -2.96
CA ALA A 68 0.32 -7.19 -3.29
C ALA A 68 0.97 -8.22 -4.24
N ALA A 69 1.93 -7.80 -5.07
CA ALA A 69 2.68 -8.66 -5.97
C ALA A 69 3.81 -9.46 -5.29
N VAL A 70 4.16 -9.15 -4.04
CA VAL A 70 5.18 -9.92 -3.29
C VAL A 70 4.68 -11.33 -3.04
N ASP A 71 5.46 -12.35 -3.42
CA ASP A 71 5.05 -13.77 -3.30
C ASP A 71 4.54 -14.13 -1.90
N ALA A 72 5.28 -13.73 -0.85
CA ALA A 72 4.87 -13.98 0.53
C ALA A 72 3.54 -13.31 0.91
N VAL A 73 3.23 -12.14 0.33
CA VAL A 73 1.96 -11.43 0.55
C VAL A 73 0.85 -12.12 -0.22
N ARG A 74 1.08 -12.47 -1.49
CA ARG A 74 0.12 -13.21 -2.30
C ARG A 74 -0.27 -14.53 -1.65
N ASP A 75 0.70 -15.26 -1.12
CA ASP A 75 0.48 -16.57 -0.48
C ASP A 75 -0.20 -16.44 0.91
N ALA A 76 0.05 -15.33 1.62
CA ALA A 76 -0.58 -15.04 2.91
C ALA A 76 -1.98 -14.42 2.79
N THR A 77 -2.31 -13.83 1.64
CA THR A 77 -3.61 -13.21 1.41
C THR A 77 -4.65 -14.31 1.22
N PRO A 78 -5.73 -14.34 2.02
CA PRO A 78 -6.80 -15.32 1.84
C PRO A 78 -7.36 -15.21 0.43
N ALA A 79 -7.55 -16.35 -0.24
CA ALA A 79 -8.35 -16.37 -1.46
C ALA A 79 -9.74 -15.85 -1.11
N VAL A 80 -10.19 -14.81 -1.81
CA VAL A 80 -11.59 -14.39 -1.74
C VAL A 80 -12.40 -15.54 -2.36
N ALA A 81 -13.22 -16.20 -1.54
CA ALA A 81 -14.10 -17.29 -1.95
C ALA A 81 -15.31 -16.78 -2.73
#